data_AF-A0A941UK79-F1
#
_entry.id   AF-A0A941UK79-F1
#
_cell.length_a   1.000
_cell.length_b   1.000
_cell.length_c   1.000
_cell.angle_alpha   90.00
_cell.angle_beta   90.00
_cell.angle_gamma   90.00
#
_symmetry.space_group_name_H-M   'P 1'
#
loop_
_entity.id
_entity.type
_entity.pdbx_description
1 polymer ?
#
loop_
_entity_poly.entity_id
_entity_poly.type
_entity_poly.pdbx_seq_one_letter_code
_entity_poly.pdbx_strand_id
1 'polypeptide(L)'
;MGKNIKEKSTSGIQIVRGFSGLTIIQLIIALIILMVLVLIATKIYTSYIRMAQVTVARGVLDDAGRSLFDYMLGNGRYPDSIDFTGCTDEQGQSVFPSSLCKQMREELYSIEGYSTSSTGFVLTARAKDSKHTLLTLRENKFTTEGK
;
A
#
# COMPACT_ATOMS: atom_id res chain seq x y z
N MET A 1 -33.79 66.13 -32.61
CA MET A 1 -33.08 65.04 -33.31
C MET A 1 -31.58 65.32 -33.17
N GLY A 2 -30.84 64.53 -32.40
CA GLY A 2 -29.43 64.81 -32.11
C GLY A 2 -28.90 63.90 -31.01
N LYS A 3 -28.76 62.61 -31.35
CA LYS A 3 -28.33 61.53 -30.46
C LYS A 3 -26.81 61.59 -30.35
N ASN A 4 -26.26 61.84 -29.16
CA ASN A 4 -24.83 61.64 -28.90
C ASN A 4 -24.65 60.61 -27.78
N ILE A 5 -23.90 59.58 -28.15
CA ILE A 5 -23.69 58.31 -27.48
C ILE A 5 -22.27 58.32 -26.89
N LYS A 6 -22.09 57.58 -25.79
CA LYS A 6 -20.83 57.08 -25.19
C LYS A 6 -20.03 58.11 -24.37
N GLU A 7 -19.40 57.76 -23.26
CA GLU A 7 -18.74 56.48 -22.93
C GLU A 7 -19.05 55.97 -21.50
N LYS A 8 -19.19 54.65 -21.37
CA LYS A 8 -19.13 53.93 -20.10
C LYS A 8 -17.68 53.93 -19.61
N SER A 9 -17.43 54.55 -18.47
CA SER A 9 -16.21 54.35 -17.69
C SER A 9 -16.14 52.88 -17.25
N THR A 10 -15.29 52.11 -17.92
CA THR A 10 -14.87 50.79 -17.45
C THR A 10 -13.60 51.02 -16.65
N SER A 11 -13.72 50.92 -15.31
CA SER A 11 -12.57 50.74 -14.44
C SER A 11 -11.84 49.49 -14.90
N GLY A 12 -10.82 49.68 -15.72
CA GLY A 12 -9.84 48.65 -16.01
C GLY A 12 -9.22 48.23 -14.68
N ILE A 13 -9.32 46.94 -14.37
CA ILE A 13 -8.46 46.31 -13.38
C ILE A 13 -7.03 46.66 -13.80
N GLN A 14 -6.38 47.56 -13.07
CA GLN A 14 -4.95 47.75 -13.20
C GLN A 14 -4.29 46.47 -12.67
N ILE A 15 -4.07 45.53 -13.57
CA ILE A 15 -3.07 44.49 -13.36
C ILE A 15 -1.76 45.27 -13.30
N VAL A 16 -1.25 45.49 -12.10
CA VAL A 16 0.10 46.00 -11.87
C VAL A 16 1.03 44.95 -12.46
N ARG A 17 1.36 45.15 -13.74
CA ARG A 17 2.27 44.30 -14.49
C ARG A 17 3.67 44.66 -14.01
N GLY A 18 4.08 44.07 -12.90
CA GLY A 18 5.45 44.13 -12.44
C GLY A 18 6.34 43.54 -13.51
N PHE A 19 6.98 44.40 -14.31
CA PHE A 19 8.04 44.01 -15.23
C PHE A 19 9.30 43.76 -14.39
N SER A 20 9.31 42.65 -13.64
CA SER A 20 10.54 42.05 -13.12
C SER A 20 10.85 40.89 -14.05
N GLY A 21 11.78 41.09 -14.98
CA GLY A 21 12.27 40.01 -15.83
C GLY A 21 12.79 38.88 -14.94
N LEU A 22 12.32 37.66 -15.17
CA LEU A 22 12.88 36.45 -14.57
C LEU A 22 14.38 36.44 -14.88
N THR A 23 15.20 36.74 -13.88
CA THR A 23 16.64 36.58 -14.02
C THR A 23 16.95 35.09 -14.03
N ILE A 24 17.88 34.66 -14.88
CA ILE A 24 18.35 33.26 -14.95
C ILE A 24 18.78 32.77 -13.57
N ILE A 25 19.38 33.66 -12.77
CA ILE A 25 19.80 33.40 -11.38
C ILE A 25 18.61 33.05 -10.49
N GLN A 26 17.50 33.80 -10.55
CA GLN A 26 16.31 33.52 -9.75
C GLN A 26 15.69 32.16 -10.10
N LEU A 27 15.75 31.77 -11.37
CA LEU A 27 15.30 30.44 -11.82
C LEU A 27 16.21 29.32 -11.29
N ILE A 28 17.54 29.51 -11.31
CA ILE A 28 18.50 28.54 -10.76
C ILE A 28 18.29 28.37 -9.25
N ILE A 29 18.12 29.46 -8.50
CA ILE A 29 17.88 29.42 -7.05
C ILE A 29 16.57 28.67 -6.76
N ALA A 30 15.50 28.97 -7.48
CA ALA A 30 14.22 28.27 -7.33
C ALA A 30 14.35 26.76 -7.61
N LEU A 31 15.12 26.37 -8.63
CA LEU A 31 15.36 24.98 -8.98
C LEU A 31 16.18 24.25 -7.91
N ILE A 32 17.19 24.90 -7.33
CA ILE A 32 17.98 24.35 -6.21
C ILE A 32 17.06 24.09 -5.00
N ILE A 33 16.23 25.06 -4.63
CA ILE A 33 15.28 24.91 -3.51
C ILE A 33 14.30 23.76 -3.79
N LEU A 34 13.79 23.66 -5.03
CA LEU A 34 12.89 22.59 -5.44
C LEU A 34 13.56 21.21 -5.36
N MET A 35 14.82 21.07 -5.78
CA MET A 35 15.56 19.81 -5.68
C MET A 35 15.73 19.36 -4.23
N VAL A 36 16.08 20.29 -3.33
CA VAL A 36 16.21 19.97 -1.90
C VAL A 36 14.88 19.50 -1.32
N LEU A 37 13.78 20.17 -1.67
CA LEU A 37 12.42 19.77 -1.24
C LEU A 37 12.05 18.37 -1.73
N VAL A 38 12.31 18.07 -3.01
CA VAL A 38 12.04 16.75 -3.60
C VAL A 38 12.82 15.65 -2.89
N LEU A 39 14.10 15.88 -2.56
CA LEU A 39 14.93 14.90 -1.86
C LEU A 39 14.37 14.56 -0.47
N ILE A 40 13.99 15.58 0.31
CA ILE A 40 13.42 15.38 1.64
C ILE A 40 12.06 14.66 1.54
N ALA A 41 11.19 15.13 0.64
CA ALA A 41 9.87 14.55 0.42
C ALA A 41 9.94 13.07 0.01
N THR A 42 10.89 12.71 -0.85
CA THR A 42 11.07 11.32 -1.32
C THR A 42 11.39 10.37 -0.17
N LYS A 43 12.29 10.74 0.74
CA LYS A 43 12.66 9.89 1.89
C LYS A 43 11.49 9.66 2.83
N ILE A 44 10.72 10.71 3.10
CA ILE A 44 9.53 10.62 3.96
C ILE A 44 8.47 9.74 3.29
N TYR A 45 8.17 9.99 2.03
CA TYR A 45 7.14 9.27 1.28
C TYR A 45 7.42 7.77 1.16
N THR A 46 8.68 7.41 0.85
CA THR A 46 9.10 5.99 0.77
C THR A 46 8.96 5.27 2.12
N SER A 47 9.20 5.94 3.25
CA SER A 47 8.97 5.36 4.56
C SER A 47 7.49 5.06 4.83
N TYR A 48 6.58 5.96 4.44
CA TYR A 48 5.15 5.73 4.59
C TYR A 48 4.64 4.59 3.73
N ILE A 49 5.08 4.51 2.46
CA ILE A 49 4.74 3.38 1.58
C ILE A 49 5.19 2.06 2.22
N ARG A 50 6.39 2.04 2.81
CA ARG A 50 6.91 0.83 3.46
C ARG A 50 6.01 0.37 4.61
N MET A 51 5.59 1.30 5.48
CA MET A 51 4.68 0.99 6.58
C MET A 51 3.30 0.52 6.07
N ALA A 52 2.81 1.14 4.99
CA ALA A 52 1.57 0.72 4.35
C ALA A 52 1.67 -0.71 3.80
N GLN A 53 2.76 -1.06 3.10
CA GLN A 53 2.98 -2.41 2.57
C GLN A 53 3.01 -3.49 3.65
N VAL A 54 3.67 -3.21 4.79
CA VAL A 54 3.66 -4.12 5.94
C VAL A 54 2.26 -4.25 6.54
N THR A 55 1.51 -3.15 6.60
CA THR A 55 0.13 -3.14 7.13
C THR A 55 -0.82 -3.93 6.23
N VAL A 56 -0.71 -3.76 4.91
CA VAL A 56 -1.48 -4.54 3.92
C VAL A 56 -1.16 -6.02 4.05
N ALA A 57 0.13 -6.39 4.07
CA ALA A 57 0.55 -7.77 4.24
C ALA A 57 0.02 -8.37 5.56
N ARG A 58 0.01 -7.60 6.65
CA ARG A 58 -0.58 -8.02 7.93
C ARG A 58 -2.08 -8.25 7.81
N GLY A 59 -2.82 -7.36 7.13
CA GLY A 59 -4.26 -7.50 6.90
C GLY A 59 -4.57 -8.76 6.08
N VAL A 60 -3.82 -9.00 5.00
CA VAL A 60 -3.95 -10.21 4.18
C VAL A 60 -3.69 -11.48 4.99
N LEU A 61 -2.71 -11.47 5.89
CA LEU A 61 -2.47 -12.59 6.81
C LEU A 61 -3.62 -12.76 7.82
N ASP A 62 -4.18 -11.67 8.35
CA ASP A 62 -5.34 -11.71 9.25
C ASP A 62 -6.54 -12.38 8.57
N ASP A 63 -6.83 -11.97 7.33
CA ASP A 63 -7.90 -12.55 6.52
C ASP A 63 -7.63 -14.02 6.19
N ALA A 64 -6.38 -14.40 5.93
CA ALA A 64 -5.98 -15.81 5.78
C ALA A 64 -6.18 -16.60 7.08
N GLY A 65 -5.89 -16.01 8.23
CA GLY A 65 -6.15 -16.62 9.53
C GLY A 65 -7.63 -16.85 9.78
N ARG A 66 -8.49 -15.89 9.41
CA ARG A 66 -9.95 -16.04 9.50
C ARG A 66 -10.46 -17.12 8.56
N SER A 67 -9.98 -17.15 7.31
CA SER A 67 -10.34 -18.20 6.36
C SER A 67 -9.92 -19.59 6.83
N LEU A 68 -8.75 -19.71 7.48
CA LEU A 68 -8.31 -20.97 8.08
C LEU A 68 -9.19 -21.39 9.26
N PHE A 69 -9.63 -20.42 10.07
CA PHE A 69 -10.56 -20.66 11.16
C PHE A 69 -11.94 -21.12 10.63
N ASP A 70 -12.45 -20.49 9.57
CA ASP A 70 -13.69 -20.89 8.92
C ASP A 70 -13.58 -22.30 8.30
N TYR A 71 -12.44 -22.62 7.70
CA TYR A 71 -12.14 -23.97 7.22
C TYR A 71 -12.14 -24.99 8.38
N MET A 72 -11.50 -24.66 9.52
CA MET A 72 -11.52 -25.53 10.71
C MET A 72 -12.94 -25.72 11.25
N LEU A 73 -13.78 -24.69 11.24
CA LEU A 73 -15.19 -24.80 11.65
C LEU A 73 -15.99 -25.73 10.73
N GLY A 74 -15.69 -25.73 9.43
CA GLY A 74 -16.34 -26.61 8.46
C GLY A 74 -15.85 -28.06 8.50
N ASN A 75 -14.54 -28.26 8.63
CA ASN A 75 -13.89 -29.56 8.45
C ASN A 75 -13.46 -30.22 9.78
N GLY A 76 -13.59 -29.52 10.91
CA GLY A 76 -13.21 -29.97 12.25
C GLY A 76 -11.71 -29.94 12.53
N ARG A 77 -10.88 -29.58 11.54
CA ARG A 77 -9.42 -29.51 11.62
C ARG A 77 -8.88 -28.48 10.62
N TYR A 78 -7.69 -27.96 10.91
CA TYR A 78 -6.91 -27.20 9.94
C TYR A 78 -6.35 -28.13 8.84
N PRO A 79 -6.08 -27.62 7.63
CA PRO A 79 -5.47 -28.41 6.57
C PRO A 79 -4.05 -28.86 6.97
N ASP A 80 -3.62 -30.03 6.53
CA ASP A 80 -2.27 -30.54 6.84
C ASP A 80 -1.22 -29.84 5.98
N SER A 81 -1.59 -29.51 4.74
CA SER A 81 -0.77 -28.75 3.80
C SER A 81 -1.63 -27.82 2.96
N ILE A 82 -1.03 -26.75 2.44
CA ILE A 82 -1.72 -25.79 1.58
C ILE A 82 -0.84 -25.54 0.36
N ASP A 83 -1.40 -25.77 -0.83
CA ASP A 83 -0.82 -25.24 -2.05
C ASP A 83 -1.25 -23.78 -2.21
N PHE A 84 -0.33 -22.84 -2.05
CA PHE A 84 -0.58 -21.41 -2.22
C PHE A 84 -0.71 -20.96 -3.69
N THR A 85 -0.45 -21.87 -4.64
CA THR A 85 -0.65 -21.61 -6.07
C THR A 85 -2.12 -21.79 -6.45
N GLY A 86 -2.72 -22.92 -6.04
CA GLY A 86 -4.14 -23.20 -6.19
C GLY A 86 -5.03 -22.72 -5.03
N CYS A 87 -4.42 -22.36 -3.89
CA CYS A 87 -5.10 -22.13 -2.62
C CYS A 87 -5.97 -23.31 -2.16
N THR A 88 -5.46 -24.52 -2.40
CA THR A 88 -6.12 -25.79 -2.09
C THR A 88 -5.37 -26.58 -1.03
N ASP A 89 -6.07 -27.45 -0.33
CA ASP A 89 -5.50 -28.41 0.62
C ASP A 89 -4.97 -29.68 -0.06
N GLU A 90 -4.53 -30.65 0.74
CA GLU A 90 -4.08 -31.97 0.28
C GLU A 90 -5.15 -32.81 -0.45
N GLN A 91 -6.43 -32.48 -0.28
CA GLN A 91 -7.58 -33.15 -0.91
C GLN A 91 -8.10 -32.38 -2.13
N GLY A 92 -7.48 -31.24 -2.47
CA GLY A 92 -7.93 -30.36 -3.55
C GLY A 92 -9.14 -29.49 -3.21
N GLN A 93 -9.49 -29.35 -1.93
CA GLN A 93 -10.54 -28.43 -1.48
C GLN A 93 -9.97 -27.01 -1.32
N SER A 94 -10.80 -26.01 -1.61
CA SER A 94 -10.42 -24.59 -1.48
C SER A 94 -10.26 -24.21 0.00
N VAL A 95 -9.05 -23.85 0.41
CA VAL A 95 -8.76 -23.37 1.78
C VAL A 95 -9.06 -21.88 1.90
N PHE A 96 -8.75 -21.13 0.85
CA PHE A 96 -8.98 -19.69 0.77
C PHE A 96 -10.00 -19.36 -0.32
N PRO A 97 -10.82 -18.31 -0.15
CA PRO A 97 -11.60 -17.78 -1.25
C PRO A 97 -10.69 -17.25 -2.36
N SER A 98 -11.17 -17.32 -3.60
CA SER A 98 -10.40 -16.93 -4.79
C SER A 98 -9.89 -15.49 -4.75
N SER A 99 -10.65 -14.57 -4.15
CA SER A 99 -10.26 -13.18 -3.94
C SER A 99 -9.05 -13.04 -3.02
N LEU A 100 -9.04 -13.77 -1.90
CA LEU A 100 -7.93 -13.76 -0.95
C LEU A 100 -6.69 -14.44 -1.54
N CYS A 101 -6.87 -15.54 -2.27
CA CYS A 101 -5.78 -16.21 -2.97
C CYS A 101 -5.04 -15.26 -3.93
N LYS A 102 -5.81 -14.46 -4.68
CA LYS A 102 -5.26 -13.44 -5.57
C LYS A 102 -4.56 -12.31 -4.78
N GLN A 103 -5.18 -11.82 -3.71
CA GLN A 103 -4.58 -10.78 -2.86
C GLN A 103 -3.26 -11.24 -2.24
N MET A 104 -3.19 -12.47 -1.71
CA MET A 104 -1.95 -13.04 -1.18
C MET A 104 -0.83 -13.02 -2.21
N ARG A 105 -1.13 -13.29 -3.49
CA ARG A 105 -0.15 -13.29 -4.57
C ARG A 105 0.28 -11.89 -5.02
N GLU A 106 -0.63 -10.92 -4.99
CA GLU A 106 -0.37 -9.56 -5.45
C GLU A 106 0.33 -8.71 -4.37
N GLU A 107 -0.06 -8.90 -3.11
CA GLU A 107 0.31 -8.05 -1.98
C GLU A 107 1.45 -8.63 -1.12
N LEU A 108 1.66 -9.94 -1.12
CA LEU A 108 2.81 -10.56 -0.43
C LEU A 108 3.97 -10.75 -1.40
N TYR A 109 5.19 -10.71 -0.85
CA TYR A 109 6.39 -11.01 -1.63
C TYR A 109 6.59 -12.51 -1.81
N SER A 110 6.47 -13.25 -0.72
CA SER A 110 6.58 -14.71 -0.69
C SER A 110 5.81 -15.24 0.51
N ILE A 111 5.35 -16.48 0.41
CA ILE A 111 4.86 -17.26 1.54
C ILE A 111 5.96 -18.24 1.88
N GLU A 112 6.52 -18.13 3.08
CA GLU A 112 7.71 -18.90 3.49
C GLU A 112 7.33 -20.29 3.98
N GLY A 113 6.14 -20.43 4.57
CA GLY A 113 5.71 -21.71 5.08
C GLY A 113 4.42 -21.66 5.87
N TYR A 114 3.82 -22.84 5.95
CA TYR A 114 2.65 -23.14 6.75
C TYR A 114 2.93 -24.39 7.56
N SER A 115 2.54 -24.37 8.83
CA SER A 115 2.56 -25.56 9.69
C SER A 115 1.34 -25.57 10.57
N THR A 116 0.74 -26.74 10.73
CA THR A 116 -0.44 -26.95 11.57
C THR A 116 -0.11 -27.74 12.84
N SER A 117 -0.95 -27.58 13.85
CA SER A 117 -0.96 -28.30 15.13
C SER A 117 -2.41 -28.68 15.45
N SER A 118 -2.61 -29.60 16.40
CA SER A 118 -3.95 -30.04 16.82
C SER A 118 -4.88 -28.92 17.28
N THR A 119 -4.32 -27.79 17.72
CA THR A 119 -5.08 -26.65 18.26
C THR A 119 -4.88 -25.34 17.50
N GLY A 120 -4.09 -25.34 16.42
CA GLY A 120 -3.75 -24.09 15.77
C GLY A 120 -2.84 -24.20 14.57
N PHE A 121 -2.44 -23.05 14.05
CA PHE A 121 -1.61 -22.95 12.85
C PHE A 121 -0.56 -21.86 13.00
N VAL A 122 0.51 -21.99 12.21
CA VAL A 122 1.52 -20.97 11.99
C VAL A 122 1.63 -20.73 10.49
N LEU A 123 1.41 -19.49 10.08
CA LEU A 123 1.56 -19.02 8.71
C LEU A 123 2.66 -17.96 8.67
N THR A 124 3.64 -18.15 7.79
CA THR A 124 4.77 -17.24 7.64
C THR A 124 4.84 -16.70 6.22
N ALA A 125 4.95 -15.38 6.10
CA ALA A 125 5.02 -14.70 4.81
C ALA A 125 5.90 -13.46 4.89
N ARG A 126 6.39 -13.01 3.73
CA ARG A 126 7.14 -11.77 3.59
C ARG A 126 6.29 -10.68 2.99
N ALA A 127 6.33 -9.50 3.60
CA ALA A 127 5.74 -8.30 3.01
C ALA A 127 6.51 -7.88 1.74
N LYS A 128 5.83 -7.19 0.82
CA LYS A 128 6.42 -6.58 -0.40
C LYS A 128 7.25 -5.33 -0.13
N ASP A 129 7.54 -5.07 1.14
CA ASP A 129 8.34 -3.93 1.55
C ASP A 129 9.81 -4.10 1.15
N SER A 130 10.54 -3.00 1.08
CA SER A 130 11.96 -3.00 0.66
C SER A 130 12.88 -3.92 1.46
N LYS A 131 12.50 -4.32 2.69
CA LYS A 131 13.27 -5.26 3.53
C LYS A 131 12.71 -6.68 3.53
N HIS A 132 11.60 -6.94 2.84
CA HIS A 132 10.91 -8.23 2.85
C HIS A 132 10.66 -8.75 4.27
N THR A 133 10.03 -7.90 5.08
CA THR A 133 9.77 -8.09 6.51
C THR A 133 9.02 -9.40 6.72
N LEU A 134 9.54 -10.25 7.60
CA LEU A 134 8.94 -11.54 7.91
C LEU A 134 7.78 -11.33 8.90
N LEU A 135 6.60 -11.74 8.46
CA LEU A 135 5.38 -11.75 9.25
C LEU A 135 5.05 -13.19 9.59
N THR A 136 4.93 -13.46 10.90
CA THR A 136 4.47 -14.75 11.40
C THR A 136 3.13 -14.55 12.07
N LEU A 137 2.12 -15.29 11.60
CA LEU A 137 0.82 -15.38 12.22
C LEU A 137 0.72 -16.73 12.93
N ARG A 138 0.50 -16.71 14.24
CA ARG A 138 0.23 -17.90 15.06
C ARG A 138 -1.08 -17.72 15.79
N GLU A 139 -2.08 -18.55 15.48
CA GLU A 139 -3.36 -18.59 16.21
C GLU A 139 -3.92 -17.19 16.54
N ASN A 140 -3.89 -16.28 15.56
CA ASN A 140 -4.35 -14.89 15.68
C ASN A 140 -3.43 -13.90 16.44
N LYS A 141 -2.19 -14.31 16.77
CA LYS A 141 -1.12 -13.42 17.26
C LYS A 141 -0.07 -13.21 16.16
N PHE A 142 0.25 -11.94 15.92
CA PHE A 142 1.31 -11.56 14.99
C PHE A 142 2.64 -11.39 15.72
N THR A 143 3.68 -12.03 15.22
CA THR A 143 5.07 -11.70 15.56
C THR A 143 5.78 -11.19 14.31
N THR A 144 6.35 -9.97 14.41
CA THR A 144 7.12 -9.35 13.32
C THR A 144 8.60 -9.49 13.63
N GLU A 145 9.34 -10.26 12.83
CA GLU A 145 10.80 -10.28 12.89
C GLU A 145 11.34 -9.33 11.82
N GLY A 146 11.69 -8.12 12.26
CA GLY A 146 12.40 -7.14 11.44
C GLY A 146 13.91 -7.33 11.58
N LYS A 147 14.59 -7.65 10.48
CA LYS A 147 16.06 -7.48 10.37
C LYS A 147 16.43 -6.03 10.05
#